data_AF-A0A9P7XK04-F1
#
_entry.id   AF-A0A9P7XK04-F1
#
_cell.length_a   1.000
_cell.length_b   1.000
_cell.length_c   1.000
_cell.angle_alpha   90.00
_cell.angle_beta   90.00
_cell.angle_gamma   90.00
#
_symmetry.space_group_name_H-M   'P 1'
#
loop_
_entity.id
_entity.type
_entity.pdbx_description
1 polymer ?
#
loop_
_entity_poly.entity_id
_entity_poly.type
_entity_poly.pdbx_seq_one_letter_code
_entity_poly.pdbx_strand_id
1 'polypeptide(L)'
;MCLLYRRNRLETHPEPYPHQMETYMDTLFGAQIVPRITLLEANLHYFMNEPHLQDLPNEEVSFVGLDSQRYRLRMFKEKDVLDRARLEYSGDVGIANARKVFVQPGEEAHQAPVGPIRERRNLIRQAFWKVGIFAASELLFVHRFVEHSEGNLHDIVNLYGP
;
A
#
# COMPACT_ATOMS: atom_id res chain seq x y z
N MET A 1 -27.09 -6.74 -14.40
CA MET A 1 -26.66 -5.42 -13.89
C MET A 1 -25.46 -4.97 -14.73
N CYS A 2 -25.50 -3.82 -15.40
CA CYS A 2 -24.40 -3.35 -16.28
C CYS A 2 -23.35 -2.52 -15.51
N LEU A 3 -22.14 -2.36 -16.08
CA LEU A 3 -21.02 -1.63 -15.45
C LEU A 3 -21.36 -0.17 -15.08
N LEU A 4 -22.08 0.53 -15.95
CA LEU A 4 -22.52 1.91 -15.72
C LEU A 4 -23.39 2.04 -14.46
N TYR A 5 -24.30 1.09 -14.24
CA TYR A 5 -25.13 1.08 -13.04
C TYR A 5 -24.30 0.86 -11.77
N ARG A 6 -23.25 0.02 -11.82
CA ARG A 6 -22.36 -0.20 -10.67
C ARG A 6 -21.52 1.03 -10.35
N ARG A 7 -20.98 1.71 -11.37
CA ARG A 7 -20.24 2.97 -11.18
C ARG A 7 -21.11 4.05 -10.55
N ASN A 8 -22.31 4.31 -11.09
CA ASN A 8 -23.26 5.27 -10.51
C ASN A 8 -23.66 4.90 -9.07
N ARG A 9 -23.76 3.60 -8.77
CA ARG A 9 -24.03 3.14 -7.40
C ARG A 9 -22.87 3.44 -6.46
N LEU A 10 -21.62 3.27 -6.88
CA LEU A 10 -20.45 3.58 -6.05
C LEU A 10 -20.32 5.07 -5.76
N GLU A 11 -20.66 5.92 -6.73
CA GLU A 11 -20.67 7.37 -6.54
C GLU A 11 -21.72 7.81 -5.50
N THR A 12 -22.86 7.13 -5.46
CA THR A 12 -23.97 7.47 -4.54
C THR A 12 -23.91 6.73 -3.20
N HIS A 13 -23.30 5.54 -3.17
CA HIS A 13 -23.21 4.66 -2.02
C HIS A 13 -21.80 4.02 -2.00
N PRO A 14 -20.79 4.77 -1.54
CA PRO A 14 -19.41 4.30 -1.56
C PRO A 14 -19.24 3.08 -0.65
N GLU A 15 -18.43 2.12 -1.11
CA GLU A 15 -18.06 0.96 -0.31
C GLU A 15 -17.20 1.39 0.88
N PRO A 16 -17.42 0.82 2.07
CA PRO A 16 -16.64 1.17 3.25
C PRO A 16 -15.16 0.87 3.01
N TYR A 17 -14.29 1.73 3.53
CA TYR A 17 -12.85 1.45 3.48
C TYR A 17 -12.50 0.32 4.44
N PRO A 18 -11.54 -0.55 4.09
CA PRO A 18 -10.99 -1.48 5.06
C PRO A 18 -10.28 -0.72 6.19
N HIS A 19 -10.14 -1.36 7.35
CA HIS A 19 -9.48 -0.76 8.51
C HIS A 19 -8.08 -0.23 8.18
N GLN A 20 -7.74 0.93 8.75
CA GLN A 20 -6.45 1.63 8.56
C GLN A 20 -6.05 1.87 7.10
N MET A 21 -7.04 2.09 6.24
CA MET A 21 -6.84 2.62 4.88
C MET A 21 -6.78 4.16 4.89
N GLU A 22 -7.51 4.79 5.81
CA GLU A 22 -7.50 6.24 5.99
C GLU A 22 -6.34 6.69 6.89
N THR A 23 -6.11 7.99 6.96
CA THR A 23 -5.14 8.56 7.90
C THR A 23 -5.64 8.42 9.33
N TYR A 24 -4.80 7.94 10.24
CA TYR A 24 -5.15 7.75 11.65
C TYR A 24 -4.00 8.16 12.57
N MET A 25 -4.33 8.38 13.84
CA MET A 25 -3.32 8.60 14.88
C MET A 25 -2.99 7.27 15.54
N ASP A 26 -1.71 6.91 15.52
CA ASP A 26 -1.23 5.79 16.31
C ASP A 26 -0.97 6.25 17.74
N THR A 27 -1.72 5.68 18.69
CA THR A 27 -1.65 6.08 20.10
C THR A 27 -0.40 5.57 20.82
N LEU A 28 0.25 4.53 20.29
CA LEU A 28 1.46 3.95 20.90
C LEU A 28 2.71 4.74 20.50
N PHE A 29 2.78 5.14 19.24
CA PHE A 29 3.89 5.86 18.64
C PHE A 29 3.68 7.38 18.61
N GLY A 30 2.48 7.85 18.95
CA GLY A 30 2.12 9.27 19.01
C GLY A 30 2.27 9.98 17.66
N ALA A 31 2.01 9.27 16.55
CA ALA A 31 2.25 9.78 15.21
C ALA A 31 1.01 9.64 14.32
N GLN A 32 0.83 10.63 13.44
CA GLN A 32 -0.11 10.51 12.35
C GLN A 32 0.46 9.52 11.33
N ILE A 33 -0.28 8.44 11.09
CA ILE A 33 0.04 7.43 10.08
C ILE A 33 -0.80 7.74 8.84
N VAL A 34 -0.11 7.94 7.72
CA VAL A 34 -0.73 8.02 6.40
C VAL A 34 -0.33 6.76 5.62
N PRO A 35 -1.26 5.82 5.40
CA PRO A 35 -1.00 4.61 4.61
C PRO A 35 -0.55 4.96 3.19
N ARG A 36 0.62 4.46 2.80
CA ARG A 36 1.21 4.68 1.48
C ARG A 36 1.68 3.38 0.86
N ILE A 37 1.59 3.32 -0.46
CA ILE A 37 2.03 2.19 -1.26
C ILE A 37 2.82 2.66 -2.49
N THR A 38 3.66 1.77 -2.99
CA THR A 38 4.43 1.99 -4.21
C THR A 38 3.58 1.71 -5.46
N LEU A 39 4.07 2.11 -6.64
CA LEU A 39 3.46 1.69 -7.91
C LEU A 39 3.41 0.16 -8.06
N LEU A 40 4.48 -0.53 -7.65
CA LEU A 40 4.54 -1.99 -7.70
C LEU A 40 3.44 -2.61 -6.85
N GLU A 41 3.23 -2.09 -5.64
CA GLU A 41 2.17 -2.57 -4.74
C GLU A 41 0.78 -2.23 -5.24
N ALA A 42 0.61 -1.06 -5.86
CA ALA A 42 -0.63 -0.69 -6.52
C ALA A 42 -0.98 -1.67 -7.65
N ASN A 43 0.03 -2.11 -8.40
CA ASN A 43 -0.11 -3.12 -9.43
C ASN A 43 -0.48 -4.49 -8.85
N LEU A 44 0.30 -4.95 -7.87
CA LEU A 44 0.11 -6.27 -7.27
C LEU A 44 -1.23 -6.40 -6.54
N HIS A 45 -1.61 -5.40 -5.74
CA HIS A 45 -2.78 -5.50 -4.87
C HIS A 45 -4.08 -5.08 -5.55
N TYR A 46 -4.01 -4.08 -6.42
CA TYR A 46 -5.15 -3.37 -6.99
C TYR A 46 -5.19 -3.36 -8.52
N PHE A 47 -4.24 -4.03 -9.21
CA PHE A 47 -4.14 -4.09 -10.68
C PHE A 47 -3.95 -2.74 -11.34
N MET A 48 -3.39 -1.77 -10.61
CA MET A 48 -3.18 -0.42 -11.09
C MET A 48 -1.80 -0.28 -11.73
N ASN A 49 -1.73 0.35 -12.90
CA ASN A 49 -0.48 0.63 -13.59
C ASN A 49 -0.24 2.14 -13.67
N GLU A 50 0.90 2.50 -14.27
CA GLU A 50 1.33 3.88 -14.40
C GLU A 50 0.26 4.81 -15.03
N PRO A 51 -0.34 4.50 -16.20
CA PRO A 51 -1.44 5.29 -16.75
C PRO A 51 -2.61 5.53 -15.80
N HIS A 52 -2.98 4.54 -14.99
CA HIS A 52 -4.12 4.68 -14.09
C HIS A 52 -3.86 5.67 -12.94
N LEU A 53 -2.58 5.83 -12.54
CA LEU A 53 -2.17 6.60 -11.37
C LEU A 53 -1.51 7.94 -11.72
N GLN A 54 -1.34 8.26 -13.02
CA GLN A 54 -0.64 9.45 -13.49
C GLN A 54 -1.18 10.76 -12.87
N ASP A 55 -2.49 10.83 -12.63
CA ASP A 55 -3.17 12.03 -12.11
C ASP A 55 -3.30 12.02 -10.58
N LEU A 56 -2.83 10.97 -9.91
CA LEU A 56 -2.89 10.90 -8.45
C LEU A 56 -1.71 11.65 -7.81
N PRO A 57 -1.95 12.41 -6.72
CA PRO A 57 -0.88 12.98 -5.92
C PRO A 57 0.09 11.89 -5.47
N ASN A 58 1.38 12.16 -5.62
CA ASN A 58 2.44 11.26 -5.21
C ASN A 58 3.60 12.03 -4.59
N GLU A 59 4.37 11.33 -3.79
CA GLU A 59 5.55 11.85 -3.12
C GLU A 59 6.77 11.00 -3.55
N GLU A 60 7.86 11.63 -3.97
CA GLU A 60 9.12 10.93 -4.24
C GLU A 60 9.91 10.71 -2.94
N VAL A 61 10.42 9.49 -2.75
CA VAL A 61 11.22 9.13 -1.58
C VAL A 61 12.43 8.28 -1.96
N SER A 62 13.49 8.36 -1.16
CA SER A 62 14.68 7.51 -1.31
C SER A 62 14.35 6.07 -0.92
N PHE A 63 14.55 5.14 -1.84
CA PHE A 63 14.38 3.72 -1.64
C PHE A 63 15.66 3.08 -1.09
N VAL A 64 15.53 2.13 -0.17
CA VAL A 64 16.61 1.22 0.21
C VAL A 64 16.19 -0.21 -0.16
N GLY A 65 16.85 -0.76 -1.18
CA GLY A 65 16.64 -2.10 -1.70
C GLY A 65 17.59 -3.16 -1.11
N LEU A 66 17.37 -4.42 -1.50
CA LEU A 66 18.24 -5.55 -1.10
C LEU A 66 19.67 -5.43 -1.64
N ASP A 67 19.84 -4.75 -2.77
CA ASP A 67 21.14 -4.47 -3.40
C ASP A 67 21.93 -3.35 -2.70
N SER A 68 21.39 -2.80 -1.61
CA SER A 68 21.93 -1.64 -0.89
C SER A 68 22.07 -0.38 -1.76
N GLN A 69 21.48 -0.36 -2.96
CA GLN A 69 21.44 0.82 -3.80
C GLN A 69 20.26 1.70 -3.43
N ARG A 70 20.46 3.01 -3.61
CA ARG A 70 19.43 4.02 -3.36
C ARG A 70 18.82 4.47 -4.67
N TYR A 71 17.53 4.24 -4.80
CA TYR A 71 16.73 4.69 -5.93
C TYR A 71 15.71 5.72 -5.47
N ARG A 72 15.05 6.41 -6.41
CA ARG A 72 13.85 7.16 -6.08
C ARG A 72 12.63 6.37 -6.50
N LEU A 73 11.62 6.35 -5.64
CA LEU A 73 10.33 5.78 -5.97
C LEU A 73 9.22 6.77 -5.68
N ARG A 74 8.09 6.60 -6.38
CA ARG A 74 6.85 7.33 -6.09
C ARG A 74 5.99 6.52 -5.13
N MET A 75 5.56 7.21 -4.09
CA MET A 75 4.62 6.71 -3.10
C MET A 75 3.29 7.42 -3.27
N PHE A 76 2.22 6.63 -3.25
CA PHE A 76 0.84 7.10 -3.36
C PHE A 76 0.13 6.82 -2.04
N LYS A 77 -0.85 7.65 -1.67
CA LYS A 77 -1.77 7.30 -0.59
C LYS A 77 -2.58 6.08 -1.00
N GLU A 78 -2.63 5.06 -0.14
CA GLU A 78 -3.28 3.81 -0.50
C GLU A 78 -4.79 3.98 -0.73
N LYS A 79 -5.43 4.89 0.03
CA LYS A 79 -6.83 5.27 -0.17
C LYS A 79 -7.10 5.75 -1.59
N ASP A 80 -6.28 6.68 -2.11
CA ASP A 80 -6.49 7.28 -3.42
C ASP A 80 -6.32 6.23 -4.54
N VAL A 81 -5.40 5.28 -4.36
CA VAL A 81 -5.22 4.14 -5.27
C VAL A 81 -6.44 3.21 -5.22
N LEU A 82 -6.96 2.89 -4.04
CA LEU A 82 -8.16 2.07 -3.90
C LEU A 82 -9.38 2.75 -4.54
N ASP A 83 -9.54 4.06 -4.34
CA ASP A 83 -10.64 4.82 -4.96
C ASP A 83 -10.55 4.74 -6.49
N ARG A 84 -9.36 4.94 -7.06
CA ARG A 84 -9.16 4.79 -8.51
C ARG A 84 -9.43 3.36 -8.97
N ALA A 85 -9.01 2.34 -8.23
CA ALA A 85 -9.27 0.95 -8.56
C ALA A 85 -10.78 0.61 -8.50
N ARG A 86 -11.51 1.15 -7.52
CA ARG A 86 -12.97 0.98 -7.42
C ARG A 86 -13.69 1.63 -8.58
N LEU A 87 -13.24 2.79 -9.05
CA LEU A 87 -13.78 3.43 -10.26
C LEU A 87 -13.51 2.58 -11.51
N GLU A 88 -12.28 2.10 -11.67
CA GLU A 88 -11.87 1.30 -12.83
C GLU A 88 -12.66 -0.01 -12.90
N TYR A 89 -12.63 -0.79 -11.83
CA TYR A 89 -13.18 -2.14 -11.79
C TYR A 89 -14.64 -2.22 -11.30
N SER A 90 -15.26 -1.09 -10.96
CA SER A 90 -16.63 -1.03 -10.42
C SER A 90 -16.77 -1.72 -9.06
N GLY A 91 -15.90 -1.35 -8.12
CA GLY A 91 -15.94 -1.73 -6.70
C GLY A 91 -15.06 -2.92 -6.34
N ASP A 92 -15.08 -3.31 -5.06
CA ASP A 92 -14.21 -4.34 -4.48
C ASP A 92 -14.45 -5.72 -5.11
N VAL A 93 -15.71 -6.03 -5.45
CA VAL A 93 -16.06 -7.26 -6.19
C VAL A 93 -15.43 -7.25 -7.58
N GLY A 94 -15.38 -6.08 -8.22
CA GLY A 94 -14.73 -5.88 -9.50
C GLY A 94 -13.23 -6.14 -9.43
N ILE A 95 -12.57 -5.54 -8.44
CA ILE A 95 -11.13 -5.75 -8.17
C ILE A 95 -10.85 -7.23 -7.91
N ALA A 96 -11.69 -7.90 -7.11
CA ALA A 96 -11.54 -9.33 -6.84
C ALA A 96 -11.72 -10.21 -8.10
N ASN A 97 -12.58 -9.80 -9.04
CA ASN A 97 -12.73 -10.50 -10.31
C ASN A 97 -11.55 -10.23 -11.24
N ALA A 98 -11.06 -8.98 -11.31
CA ALA A 98 -9.86 -8.62 -12.06
C ALA A 98 -8.67 -9.49 -11.62
N ARG A 99 -8.51 -9.71 -10.31
CA ARG A 99 -7.51 -10.62 -9.75
C ARG A 99 -7.55 -12.03 -10.31
N LYS A 100 -8.74 -12.60 -10.52
CA LYS A 100 -8.89 -13.94 -11.09
C LYS A 100 -8.54 -14.03 -12.57
N VAL A 101 -8.59 -12.91 -13.28
CA VAL A 101 -8.36 -12.83 -14.72
C VAL A 101 -6.91 -12.48 -15.05
N PHE A 102 -6.30 -11.58 -14.28
CA PHE A 102 -4.96 -11.06 -14.56
C PHE A 102 -3.83 -11.89 -13.94
N VAL A 103 -4.10 -12.68 -12.90
CA VAL A 103 -3.09 -13.57 -12.31
C VAL A 103 -2.94 -14.81 -13.20
N GLN A 104 -1.73 -15.11 -13.67
CA GLN A 104 -1.50 -16.26 -14.54
C GLN A 104 -1.73 -17.58 -13.77
N PRO A 105 -2.13 -18.67 -14.46
CA PRO A 105 -2.21 -19.98 -13.84
C PRO A 105 -0.86 -20.39 -13.23
N GLY A 106 -0.81 -20.50 -11.90
CA GLY A 106 0.40 -20.86 -11.15
C GLY A 106 1.08 -19.71 -10.40
N GLU A 107 0.63 -18.47 -10.60
CA GLU A 107 1.09 -17.33 -9.80
C GLU A 107 0.22 -17.12 -8.56
N GLU A 108 0.84 -16.68 -7.45
CA GLU A 108 0.10 -16.30 -6.26
C GLU A 108 -0.54 -14.92 -6.44
N ALA A 109 -1.85 -14.85 -6.19
CA ALA A 109 -2.57 -13.60 -6.24
C ALA A 109 -2.26 -12.76 -4.99
N HIS A 110 -1.40 -11.75 -5.14
CA HIS A 110 -1.06 -10.85 -4.04
C HIS A 110 -2.26 -10.00 -3.62
N GLN A 111 -2.62 -10.08 -2.34
CA GLN A 111 -3.68 -9.25 -1.76
C GLN A 111 -3.06 -8.15 -0.92
N ALA A 112 -3.72 -7.00 -0.87
CA ALA A 112 -3.34 -5.98 0.10
C ALA A 112 -3.38 -6.60 1.51
N PRO A 113 -2.35 -6.39 2.35
CA PRO A 113 -2.33 -6.92 3.71
C PRO A 113 -3.52 -6.37 4.49
N VAL A 114 -4.00 -7.12 5.48
CA VAL A 114 -5.16 -6.76 6.32
C VAL A 114 -4.84 -6.97 7.80
N GLY A 115 -5.62 -6.33 8.67
CA GLY A 115 -5.48 -6.47 10.12
C GLY A 115 -4.07 -6.14 10.62
N PRO A 116 -3.54 -6.88 11.61
CA PRO A 116 -2.25 -6.59 12.27
C PRO A 116 -1.06 -6.36 11.33
N ILE A 117 -0.99 -7.11 10.22
CA ILE A 117 0.11 -7.00 9.25
C ILE A 117 0.08 -5.63 8.56
N ARG A 118 -1.12 -5.16 8.16
CA ARG A 118 -1.29 -3.82 7.58
C ARG A 118 -0.84 -2.74 8.56
N GLU A 119 -1.22 -2.88 9.82
CA GLU A 119 -0.94 -1.87 10.84
C GLU A 119 0.57 -1.72 11.04
N ARG A 120 1.28 -2.85 11.20
CA ARG A 120 2.74 -2.85 11.33
C ARG A 120 3.45 -2.35 10.08
N ARG A 121 2.98 -2.72 8.88
CA ARG A 121 3.47 -2.19 7.60
C ARG A 121 3.33 -0.67 7.53
N ASN A 122 2.16 -0.13 7.90
CA ASN A 122 1.92 1.30 7.88
C ASN A 122 2.80 2.04 8.90
N LEU A 123 2.94 1.46 10.09
CA LEU A 123 3.77 2.02 11.16
C LEU A 123 5.24 2.11 10.76
N ILE A 124 5.84 1.01 10.27
CA ILE A 124 7.25 1.01 9.87
C ILE A 124 7.51 1.94 8.69
N ARG A 125 6.58 2.03 7.74
CA ARG A 125 6.66 2.99 6.64
C ARG A 125 6.61 4.42 7.12
N GLN A 126 5.72 4.74 8.05
CA GLN A 126 5.64 6.09 8.60
C GLN A 126 6.92 6.45 9.37
N ALA A 127 7.55 5.48 10.03
CA ALA A 127 8.82 5.70 10.73
C ALA A 127 9.98 5.95 9.75
N PHE A 128 10.11 5.14 8.69
CA PHE A 128 11.08 5.40 7.61
C PHE A 128 10.81 6.73 6.90
N TRP A 129 9.54 7.06 6.66
CA TRP A 129 9.13 8.30 6.03
C TRP A 129 9.61 9.54 6.80
N LYS A 130 9.55 9.50 8.14
CA LYS A 130 10.01 10.61 8.98
C LYS A 130 11.51 10.91 8.82
N VAL A 131 12.30 9.95 8.37
CA VAL A 131 13.73 10.12 8.08
C VAL A 131 14.03 10.20 6.57
N GLY A 132 12.99 10.37 5.74
CA GLY A 132 13.11 10.63 4.31
C GLY A 132 13.43 9.41 3.45
N ILE A 133 13.20 8.19 3.96
CA ILE A 133 13.45 6.95 3.21
C ILE A 133 12.22 6.03 3.18
N PHE A 134 12.28 5.05 2.30
CA PHE A 134 11.39 3.91 2.24
C PHE A 134 12.25 2.65 2.09
N ALA A 135 11.99 1.65 2.92
CA ALA A 135 12.75 0.40 2.91
C ALA A 135 11.92 -0.71 2.28
N ALA A 136 12.57 -1.57 1.49
CA ALA A 136 11.91 -2.72 0.87
C ALA A 136 11.31 -3.65 1.93
N SER A 137 10.12 -4.20 1.65
CA SER A 137 9.43 -5.11 2.59
C SER A 137 10.19 -6.44 2.75
N GLU A 138 11.05 -6.78 1.79
CA GLU A 138 11.87 -7.98 1.71
C GLU A 138 13.14 -7.89 2.56
N LEU A 139 13.50 -6.70 3.06
CA LEU A 139 14.63 -6.57 3.98
C LEU A 139 14.34 -7.36 5.25
N LEU A 140 15.28 -8.21 5.66
CA LEU A 140 15.08 -9.21 6.72
C LEU A 140 14.40 -8.64 7.98
N PHE A 141 14.90 -7.52 8.51
CA PHE A 141 14.36 -6.94 9.74
C PHE A 141 13.02 -6.22 9.52
N VAL A 142 12.79 -5.66 8.33
CA VAL A 142 11.49 -5.08 7.96
C VAL A 142 10.45 -6.19 7.86
N HIS A 143 10.78 -7.27 7.15
CA HIS A 143 9.93 -8.44 7.00
C HIS A 143 9.56 -9.05 8.36
N ARG A 144 10.55 -9.31 9.22
CA ARG A 144 10.32 -9.85 10.57
C ARG A 144 9.43 -8.95 11.43
N PHE A 145 9.61 -7.63 11.34
CA PHE A 145 8.73 -6.70 12.04
C PHE A 145 7.29 -6.75 11.52
N VAL A 146 7.10 -6.73 10.20
CA VAL A 146 5.77 -6.70 9.57
C VAL A 146 5.02 -8.01 9.75
N GLU A 147 5.65 -9.15 9.47
CA GLU A 147 4.99 -10.46 9.50
C GLU A 147 4.91 -11.05 10.90
N HIS A 148 5.97 -10.89 11.71
CA HIS A 148 6.13 -11.58 12.98
C HIS A 148 6.11 -10.67 14.22
N SER A 149 6.02 -9.34 14.03
CA SER A 149 6.09 -8.37 15.13
C SER A 149 7.41 -8.45 15.92
N GLU A 150 8.49 -8.83 15.26
CA GLU A 150 9.80 -9.00 15.88
C GLU A 150 10.73 -7.80 15.62
N GLY A 151 11.52 -7.45 16.62
CA GLY A 151 12.49 -6.35 16.55
C GLY A 151 11.94 -5.01 17.06
N ASN A 152 12.87 -4.08 17.28
CA ASN A 152 12.54 -2.72 17.72
C ASN A 152 12.47 -1.80 16.50
N LEU A 153 11.36 -1.07 16.36
CA LEU A 153 11.13 -0.19 15.22
C LEU A 153 12.23 0.88 15.05
N HIS A 154 12.71 1.50 16.14
CA HIS A 154 13.76 2.51 16.07
C HIS A 154 15.09 1.93 15.61
N ASP A 155 15.46 0.76 16.12
CA ASP A 155 16.71 0.09 15.75
C ASP A 155 16.69 -0.30 14.26
N ILE A 156 15.55 -0.79 13.77
CA ILE A 156 15.37 -1.13 12.36
C ILE A 156 15.49 0.11 11.47
N VAL A 157 14.87 1.23 11.86
CA VAL A 157 14.95 2.48 11.10
C VAL A 157 16.36 3.03 11.09
N ASN A 158 17.08 2.99 12.22
CA ASN A 158 18.47 3.44 12.31
C ASN A 158 19.43 2.56 11.50
N LEU A 159 19.16 1.26 11.37
CA LEU A 159 19.99 0.34 10.59
C LEU A 159 20.03 0.70 9.10
N TYR A 160 18.89 1.12 8.55
CA TYR A 160 18.76 1.46 7.13
C TYR A 160 18.70 2.98 6.86
N GLY A 161 18.65 3.77 7.93
CA GLY A 161 18.67 5.22 7.93
C GLY A 161 19.98 5.82 7.41
N PRO A 162 20.03 7.15 7.22
CA PRO A 162 21.26 7.87 6.93
C PRO A 162 22.28 7.82 8.07
#